data_AF-A0A2D7N8F4-F1
#
_entry.id   AF-A0A2D7N8F4-F1
#
_cell.length_a   1.000
_cell.length_b   1.000
_cell.length_c   1.000
_cell.angle_alpha   90.00
_cell.angle_beta   90.00
_cell.angle_gamma   90.00
#
_symmetry.space_group_name_H-M   'P 1'
#
loop_
_entity.id
_entity.type
_entity.pdbx_description
1 polymer ?
#
loop_
_entity_poly.entity_id
_entity_poly.type
_entity_poly.pdbx_seq_one_letter_code
_entity_poly.pdbx_strand_id
1 'polypeptide(L)'
;MNSIDNTFFPLVKSDAIFSDDRIHRYTLWRIWNKELPKVLFIGLNPSTATETKNDPTIRRCMGYAKYWGYGGYIMGNIFAFRSTNPAKLRNTSDPIGPKNDYWLKRLYEEADLTIAAWGTNGKYMNRGNQVLELFSNLKCLRITKNGYPSHPLYLPKNLKPIHYK
;
A
#
# COMPACT_ATOMS: atom_id res chain seq x y z
N MET A 1 16.06 -28.16 15.99
CA MET A 1 15.41 -26.84 16.13
C MET A 1 14.33 -26.75 15.07
N ASN A 2 13.11 -27.10 15.44
CA ASN A 2 12.00 -27.28 14.50
C ASN A 2 11.59 -25.92 13.93
N SER A 3 11.71 -25.78 12.61
CA SER A 3 11.06 -24.73 11.85
C SER A 3 9.56 -24.92 11.99
N ILE A 4 8.92 -24.07 12.79
CA ILE A 4 7.47 -23.97 12.78
C ILE A 4 7.08 -23.46 11.40
N ASP A 5 6.49 -24.37 10.63
CA ASP A 5 5.87 -24.09 9.35
C ASP A 5 4.73 -23.08 9.59
N ASN A 6 4.93 -21.84 9.16
CA ASN A 6 4.00 -20.71 9.30
C ASN A 6 2.83 -20.85 8.32
N THR A 7 2.14 -21.98 8.45
CA THR A 7 0.99 -22.41 7.67
C THR A 7 -0.16 -21.43 7.83
N PHE A 8 -0.55 -20.85 6.69
CA PHE A 8 -1.86 -20.28 6.38
C PHE A 8 -2.73 -19.84 7.57
N PHE A 9 -2.60 -18.57 7.97
CA PHE A 9 -3.74 -17.90 8.60
C PHE A 9 -4.81 -17.71 7.52
N PRO A 10 -5.98 -18.37 7.60
CA PRO A 10 -7.07 -18.09 6.68
C PRO A 10 -7.44 -16.61 6.79
N LEU A 11 -7.66 -15.98 5.65
CA LEU A 11 -8.07 -14.58 5.64
C LEU A 11 -9.50 -14.49 6.17
N VAL A 12 -9.69 -13.70 7.22
CA VAL A 12 -11.01 -13.35 7.76
C VAL A 12 -11.68 -12.29 6.86
N LYS A 13 -10.90 -11.49 6.14
CA LYS A 13 -11.39 -10.59 5.08
C LYS A 13 -10.37 -10.48 3.96
N SER A 14 -10.85 -10.60 2.72
CA SER A 14 -10.11 -10.34 1.49
C SER A 14 -11.03 -9.60 0.53
N ASP A 15 -10.74 -8.33 0.26
CA ASP A 15 -11.67 -7.44 -0.47
C ASP A 15 -10.89 -6.37 -1.24
N ALA A 16 -11.54 -5.73 -2.21
CA ALA A 16 -11.00 -4.62 -2.97
C ALA A 16 -12.12 -3.71 -3.52
N ILE A 17 -11.91 -2.40 -3.48
CA ILE A 17 -12.84 -1.44 -4.06
C ILE A 17 -12.25 -0.85 -5.35
N PHE A 18 -13.08 -0.85 -6.38
CA PHE A 18 -12.80 -0.34 -7.71
C PHE A 18 -13.77 0.80 -8.08
N SER A 19 -13.42 1.57 -9.10
CA SER A 19 -14.40 2.34 -9.86
C SER A 19 -15.36 1.39 -10.61
N ASP A 20 -16.51 1.91 -11.05
CA ASP A 20 -17.53 1.12 -11.76
C ASP A 20 -16.99 0.51 -13.07
N ASP A 21 -16.13 1.26 -13.77
CA ASP A 21 -15.39 0.80 -14.97
C ASP A 21 -14.19 -0.11 -14.66
N ARG A 22 -13.86 -0.29 -13.37
CA ARG A 22 -12.71 -1.03 -12.85
C ARG A 22 -11.33 -0.59 -13.36
N ILE A 23 -11.25 0.60 -13.96
CA ILE A 23 -10.00 1.23 -14.41
C ILE A 23 -9.16 1.65 -13.20
N HIS A 24 -9.83 2.13 -12.15
CA HIS A 24 -9.20 2.51 -10.88
C HIS A 24 -9.45 1.45 -9.82
N ARG A 25 -8.41 1.14 -9.03
CA ARG A 25 -8.56 0.40 -7.77
C ARG A 25 -8.17 1.33 -6.63
N TYR A 26 -9.13 1.71 -5.82
CA TYR A 26 -8.89 2.61 -4.71
C TYR A 26 -8.20 1.91 -3.55
N THR A 27 -8.59 0.65 -3.28
CA THR A 27 -8.06 -0.06 -2.12
C THR A 27 -8.19 -1.57 -2.22
N LEU A 28 -7.45 -2.27 -1.35
CA LEU A 28 -7.55 -3.70 -1.10
C LEU A 28 -7.19 -4.00 0.36
N TRP A 29 -7.85 -4.99 0.96
CA TRP A 29 -7.59 -5.48 2.32
C TRP A 29 -7.18 -6.96 2.31
N ARG A 30 -6.30 -7.31 3.25
CA ARG A 30 -6.07 -8.70 3.70
C ARG A 30 -6.00 -8.71 5.22
N ILE A 31 -7.03 -9.23 5.85
CA ILE A 31 -7.15 -9.30 7.32
C ILE A 31 -7.14 -10.76 7.74
N TRP A 32 -6.25 -11.12 8.67
CA TRP A 32 -6.14 -12.46 9.25
C TRP A 32 -6.50 -12.49 10.73
N ASN A 33 -6.53 -11.35 11.41
CA ASN A 33 -7.05 -11.21 12.78
C ASN A 33 -7.70 -9.83 12.93
N LYS A 34 -9.00 -9.79 13.25
CA LYS A 34 -9.77 -8.53 13.40
C LYS A 34 -9.51 -7.83 14.74
N GLU A 35 -9.06 -8.57 15.74
CA GLU A 35 -8.78 -8.06 17.10
C GLU A 35 -7.41 -7.37 17.22
N LEU A 36 -6.63 -7.38 16.13
CA LEU A 36 -5.28 -6.80 16.09
C LEU A 36 -5.23 -5.58 15.16
N PRO A 37 -4.26 -4.67 15.38
CA PRO A 37 -4.12 -3.46 14.57
C PRO A 37 -3.84 -3.75 13.10
N LYS A 38 -4.09 -2.78 12.23
CA LYS A 38 -3.93 -2.86 10.77
C LYS A 38 -2.87 -1.89 10.26
N VAL A 39 -2.12 -2.30 9.23
CA VAL A 39 -1.13 -1.45 8.56
C VAL A 39 -1.62 -1.03 7.18
N LEU A 40 -1.69 0.27 6.92
CA LEU A 40 -1.86 0.82 5.58
C LEU A 40 -0.50 0.97 4.89
N PHE A 41 -0.36 0.44 3.67
CA PHE A 41 0.72 0.79 2.76
C PHE A 41 0.17 1.66 1.64
N ILE A 42 0.81 2.82 1.38
CA ILE A 42 0.47 3.72 0.28
C ILE A 42 1.54 3.59 -0.81
N GLY A 43 1.21 2.84 -1.86
CA GLY A 43 2.07 2.59 -3.02
C GLY A 43 1.93 3.65 -4.12
N LEU A 44 2.59 3.41 -5.25
CA LEU A 44 2.54 4.30 -6.41
C LEU A 44 1.20 4.17 -7.16
N ASN A 45 0.96 3.00 -7.74
CA ASN A 45 -0.25 2.69 -8.50
C ASN A 45 -0.57 1.18 -8.40
N PRO A 46 -1.85 0.78 -8.48
CA PRO A 46 -2.24 -0.62 -8.50
C PRO A 46 -1.64 -1.40 -9.68
N SER A 47 -1.22 -2.63 -9.40
CA SER A 47 -0.82 -3.61 -10.41
C SER A 47 -1.94 -4.66 -10.63
N THR A 48 -1.61 -5.94 -10.69
CA THR A 48 -2.52 -7.04 -11.07
C THR A 48 -3.35 -7.61 -9.92
N ALA A 49 -3.03 -7.31 -8.67
CA ALA A 49 -3.75 -7.90 -7.55
C ALA A 49 -5.24 -7.54 -7.51
N THR A 50 -6.05 -8.52 -7.14
CA THR A 50 -7.51 -8.46 -7.05
C THR A 50 -7.96 -8.80 -5.64
N GLU A 51 -9.26 -8.84 -5.39
CA GLU A 51 -9.89 -9.33 -4.17
C GLU A 51 -9.38 -10.71 -3.71
N THR A 52 -8.97 -11.59 -4.63
CA THR A 52 -8.53 -12.97 -4.34
C THR A 52 -7.06 -13.25 -4.66
N LYS A 53 -6.42 -12.46 -5.55
CA LYS A 53 -5.05 -12.73 -6.02
C LYS A 53 -4.04 -11.73 -5.46
N ASN A 54 -2.97 -12.26 -4.85
CA ASN A 54 -1.85 -11.46 -4.37
C ASN A 54 -0.75 -11.34 -5.44
N ASP A 55 -0.14 -10.16 -5.56
CA ASP A 55 1.08 -9.94 -6.33
C ASP A 55 2.33 -9.97 -5.39
N PRO A 56 3.57 -9.91 -5.93
CA PRO A 56 4.78 -9.93 -5.10
C PRO A 56 4.86 -8.78 -4.08
N THR A 57 4.34 -7.60 -4.41
CA THR A 57 4.33 -6.44 -3.51
C THR A 57 3.41 -6.70 -2.33
N ILE A 58 2.20 -7.21 -2.59
CA ILE A 58 1.25 -7.57 -1.54
C ILE A 58 1.84 -8.60 -0.58
N ARG A 59 2.42 -9.69 -1.11
CA ARG A 59 3.05 -10.72 -0.26
C ARG A 59 4.14 -10.13 0.63
N ARG A 60 4.93 -9.20 0.08
CA ARG A 60 5.97 -8.49 0.83
C ARG A 60 5.39 -7.62 1.95
N CYS A 61 4.36 -6.81 1.66
CA CYS A 61 3.71 -5.95 2.65
C CYS A 61 3.03 -6.77 3.76
N MET A 62 2.34 -7.86 3.41
CA MET A 62 1.79 -8.82 4.38
C MET A 62 2.87 -9.37 5.30
N GLY A 63 4.04 -9.72 4.75
CA GLY A 63 5.18 -10.20 5.53
C GLY A 63 5.66 -9.20 6.58
N TYR A 64 5.76 -7.90 6.21
CA TYR A 64 6.11 -6.84 7.15
C TYR A 64 5.06 -6.69 8.26
N ALA A 65 3.78 -6.58 7.89
CA ALA A 65 2.69 -6.41 8.86
C ALA A 65 2.65 -7.58 9.87
N LYS A 66 2.79 -8.83 9.39
CA LYS A 66 2.90 -10.00 10.26
C LYS A 66 4.14 -9.96 11.15
N TYR A 67 5.30 -9.61 10.61
CA TYR A 67 6.54 -9.46 11.38
C TYR A 67 6.47 -8.36 12.46
N TRP A 68 5.58 -7.40 12.31
CA TRP A 68 5.33 -6.35 13.29
C TRP A 68 4.20 -6.68 14.27
N GLY A 69 3.56 -7.84 14.15
CA GLY A 69 2.48 -8.28 15.05
C GLY A 69 1.09 -7.74 14.71
N TYR A 70 0.87 -7.26 13.49
CA TYR A 70 -0.42 -6.71 13.07
C TYR A 70 -1.39 -7.82 12.59
N GLY A 71 -2.69 -7.52 12.66
CA GLY A 71 -3.80 -8.42 12.28
C GLY A 71 -4.21 -8.33 10.82
N GLY A 72 -3.77 -7.30 10.12
CA GLY A 72 -4.09 -7.13 8.72
C GLY A 72 -3.27 -6.04 8.05
N TYR A 73 -3.35 -6.03 6.72
CA TYR A 73 -2.81 -4.95 5.93
C TYR A 73 -3.85 -4.42 4.94
N ILE A 74 -3.70 -3.14 4.62
CA ILE A 74 -4.53 -2.34 3.73
C ILE A 74 -3.61 -1.75 2.65
N MET A 75 -4.05 -1.72 1.40
CA MET A 75 -3.31 -1.14 0.29
C MET A 75 -4.03 0.09 -0.27
N GLY A 76 -3.43 1.26 -0.09
CA GLY A 76 -3.75 2.48 -0.85
C GLY A 76 -2.69 2.75 -1.92
N ASN A 77 -2.98 3.66 -2.86
CA ASN A 77 -2.00 4.12 -3.84
C ASN A 77 -2.18 5.61 -4.11
N ILE A 78 -1.09 6.33 -4.34
CA ILE A 78 -1.18 7.77 -4.64
C ILE A 78 -1.86 8.03 -6.00
N PHE A 79 -1.83 7.07 -6.92
CA PHE A 79 -2.63 7.01 -8.15
C PHE A 79 -3.49 5.75 -8.14
N ALA A 80 -4.80 5.84 -8.43
CA ALA A 80 -5.67 4.66 -8.43
C ALA A 80 -5.68 3.90 -9.77
N PHE A 81 -5.14 4.48 -10.85
CA PHE A 81 -5.13 3.83 -12.16
C PHE A 81 -4.35 2.50 -12.15
N ARG A 82 -5.00 1.44 -12.61
CA ARG A 82 -4.43 0.09 -12.60
C ARG A 82 -3.53 -0.12 -13.81
N SER A 83 -2.25 -0.39 -13.56
CA SER A 83 -1.28 -0.72 -14.59
C SER A 83 -0.06 -1.44 -14.01
N THR A 84 0.41 -2.48 -14.70
CA THR A 84 1.70 -3.12 -14.40
C THR A 84 2.90 -2.26 -14.77
N ASN A 85 2.71 -1.28 -15.67
CA ASN A 85 3.74 -0.36 -16.11
C ASN A 85 3.41 1.07 -15.61
N PRO A 86 4.15 1.60 -14.63
CA PRO A 86 3.96 2.96 -14.12
C PRO A 86 4.12 4.05 -15.18
N ALA A 87 4.83 3.80 -16.29
CA ALA A 87 4.95 4.76 -17.37
C ALA A 87 3.58 5.09 -18.00
N LYS A 88 2.60 4.17 -17.95
CA LYS A 88 1.25 4.41 -18.47
C LYS A 88 0.47 5.47 -17.69
N LEU A 89 0.87 5.81 -16.46
CA LEU A 89 0.26 6.91 -15.70
C LEU A 89 0.33 8.23 -16.49
N ARG A 90 1.38 8.43 -17.29
CA ARG A 90 1.60 9.64 -18.09
C ARG A 90 0.68 9.76 -19.31
N ASN A 91 0.11 8.64 -19.74
CA ASN A 91 -0.74 8.55 -20.93
C ASN A 91 -2.22 8.34 -20.55
N THR A 92 -2.54 8.50 -19.27
CA THR A 92 -3.90 8.35 -18.75
C THR A 92 -4.43 9.73 -18.40
N SER A 93 -5.67 10.05 -18.79
CA SER A 93 -6.28 11.36 -18.54
C SER A 93 -6.48 11.63 -17.04
N ASP A 94 -6.99 10.65 -16.29
CA ASP A 94 -7.15 10.73 -14.84
C ASP A 94 -6.43 9.55 -14.14
N PRO A 95 -5.11 9.62 -13.94
CA PRO A 95 -4.37 8.55 -13.27
C PRO A 95 -4.64 8.52 -11.75
N ILE A 96 -5.07 9.64 -11.17
CA ILE A 96 -5.36 9.75 -9.73
C ILE A 96 -6.64 8.98 -9.43
N GLY A 97 -7.69 9.18 -10.22
CA GLY A 97 -9.00 8.57 -10.07
C GLY A 97 -9.90 9.41 -9.16
N PRO A 98 -11.21 9.52 -9.49
CA PRO A 98 -12.08 10.57 -8.95
C PRO A 98 -12.36 10.45 -7.44
N LYS A 99 -12.30 9.23 -6.87
CA LYS A 99 -12.54 8.98 -5.44
C LYS A 99 -11.28 8.61 -4.67
N ASN A 100 -10.09 8.77 -5.24
CA ASN A 100 -8.86 8.24 -4.63
C ASN A 100 -8.52 8.91 -3.30
N ASP A 101 -8.59 10.25 -3.23
CA ASP A 101 -8.32 10.98 -1.97
C ASP A 101 -9.36 10.70 -0.89
N TYR A 102 -10.62 10.54 -1.27
CA TYR A 102 -11.67 10.10 -0.37
C TYR A 102 -11.33 8.75 0.26
N TRP A 103 -10.93 7.77 -0.56
CA TRP A 103 -10.54 6.46 -0.06
C TRP A 103 -9.28 6.53 0.79
N LEU A 104 -8.21 7.19 0.34
CA LEU A 104 -6.98 7.31 1.12
C LEU A 104 -7.23 7.85 2.53
N LYS A 105 -8.09 8.87 2.69
CA LYS A 105 -8.47 9.41 4.01
C LYS A 105 -9.15 8.37 4.89
N ARG A 106 -10.14 7.65 4.35
CA ARG A 106 -10.83 6.58 5.09
C ARG A 106 -9.90 5.45 5.49
N LEU A 107 -8.97 5.05 4.63
CA LEU A 107 -8.00 3.99 4.95
C LEU A 107 -7.00 4.44 6.02
N TYR A 108 -6.59 5.71 5.97
CA TYR A 108 -5.70 6.29 6.96
C TYR A 108 -6.35 6.31 8.35
N GLU A 109 -7.64 6.65 8.43
CA GLU A 109 -8.43 6.57 9.67
C GLU A 109 -8.64 5.11 10.16
N GLU A 110 -8.75 4.15 9.25
CA GLU A 110 -8.94 2.72 9.59
C GLU A 110 -7.65 2.06 10.13
N ALA A 111 -6.48 2.57 9.75
CA ALA A 111 -5.19 1.94 10.03
C ALA A 111 -4.48 2.55 11.23
N ASP A 112 -3.85 1.70 12.04
CA ASP A 112 -3.06 2.11 13.20
C ASP A 112 -1.65 2.57 12.82
N LEU A 113 -1.17 2.18 11.63
CA LEU A 113 0.13 2.55 11.08
C LEU A 113 0.04 2.74 9.58
N THR A 114 0.57 3.87 9.09
CA THR A 114 0.63 4.15 7.64
C THR A 114 2.08 4.20 7.14
N ILE A 115 2.37 3.38 6.13
CA ILE A 115 3.66 3.27 5.45
C ILE A 115 3.58 3.88 4.05
N ALA A 116 4.31 4.96 3.84
CA ALA A 116 4.59 5.51 2.52
C ALA A 116 5.54 4.59 1.73
N ALA A 117 5.24 4.35 0.44
CA ALA A 117 5.92 3.36 -0.39
C ALA A 117 5.89 3.65 -1.91
N TRP A 118 5.62 4.88 -2.33
CA TRP A 118 5.38 5.24 -3.74
C TRP A 118 6.64 5.48 -4.60
N GLY A 119 7.83 5.49 -4.01
CA GLY A 119 9.09 5.64 -4.74
C GLY A 119 9.26 7.01 -5.42
N THR A 120 10.28 7.10 -6.27
CA THR A 120 10.68 8.36 -6.94
C THR A 120 9.65 8.88 -7.94
N ASN A 121 8.75 8.02 -8.42
CA ASN A 121 7.67 8.41 -9.33
C ASN A 121 6.55 9.18 -8.63
N GLY A 122 6.55 9.28 -7.29
CA GLY A 122 5.65 10.21 -6.59
C GLY A 122 5.87 11.68 -6.96
N LYS A 123 6.98 12.03 -7.60
CA LYS A 123 7.21 13.37 -8.14
C LYS A 123 6.28 13.72 -9.31
N TYR A 124 5.74 12.72 -10.01
CA TYR A 124 4.83 12.96 -11.12
C TYR A 124 3.57 13.67 -10.61
N MET A 125 3.15 14.74 -11.29
CA MET A 125 2.04 15.63 -10.88
C MET A 125 2.18 16.18 -9.44
N ASN A 126 3.40 16.22 -8.89
CA ASN A 126 3.65 16.54 -7.48
C ASN A 126 2.86 15.66 -6.49
N ARG A 127 2.43 14.47 -6.93
CA ARG A 127 1.38 13.72 -6.26
C ARG A 127 1.78 13.20 -4.87
N GLY A 128 3.04 12.83 -4.70
CA GLY A 128 3.58 12.42 -3.40
C GLY A 128 3.52 13.55 -2.36
N ASN A 129 3.77 14.80 -2.76
CA ASN A 129 3.68 15.95 -1.84
C ASN A 129 2.22 16.28 -1.50
N GLN A 130 1.31 16.20 -2.48
CA GLN A 130 -0.14 16.35 -2.20
C GLN A 130 -0.62 15.33 -1.16
N VAL A 131 -0.16 14.07 -1.22
CA VAL A 131 -0.50 13.05 -0.21
C VAL A 131 0.14 13.35 1.15
N LEU A 132 1.32 13.97 1.18
CA LEU A 132 1.94 14.44 2.42
C LEU A 132 1.18 15.63 3.05
N GLU A 133 0.48 16.43 2.26
CA GLU A 133 -0.42 17.48 2.76
C GLU A 133 -1.71 16.90 3.36
N LEU A 134 -2.13 15.70 2.94
CA LEU A 134 -3.32 15.04 3.46
C LEU A 134 -3.10 14.33 4.80
N PHE A 135 -1.88 13.86 5.08
CA PHE A 135 -1.60 12.96 6.20
C PHE A 135 -0.35 13.37 6.96
N SER A 136 -0.46 13.40 8.29
CA SER A 136 0.68 13.54 9.18
C SER A 136 1.22 12.18 9.62
N ASN A 137 2.38 12.16 10.27
CA ASN A 137 2.94 10.98 10.95
C ASN A 137 3.17 9.75 10.05
N LEU A 138 3.40 9.95 8.75
CA LEU A 138 3.73 8.86 7.87
C LEU A 138 5.06 8.22 8.29
N LYS A 139 5.13 6.90 8.14
CA LYS A 139 6.37 6.14 8.25
C LYS A 139 6.78 5.64 6.87
N CYS A 140 8.02 5.22 6.71
CA CYS A 140 8.46 4.46 5.54
C CYS A 140 9.43 3.36 5.96
N LEU A 141 9.78 2.47 5.05
CA LEU A 141 10.78 1.42 5.31
C LEU A 141 12.22 1.88 5.02
N ARG A 142 12.36 2.79 4.05
CA ARG A 142 13.65 3.33 3.61
C ARG A 142 13.42 4.59 2.79
N ILE A 143 14.23 5.60 3.00
CA ILE A 143 14.25 6.82 2.18
C ILE A 143 15.31 6.63 1.07
N THR A 144 14.92 6.90 -0.17
CA THR A 144 15.84 6.92 -1.32
C THR A 144 16.81 8.10 -1.23
N LYS A 145 17.91 8.09 -2.00
CA LYS A 145 18.83 9.24 -2.08
C LYS A 145 18.14 10.57 -2.43
N ASN A 146 17.04 10.50 -3.17
CA ASN A 146 16.25 11.67 -3.59
C ASN A 146 15.12 12.04 -2.61
N GLY A 147 15.06 11.45 -1.41
CA GLY A 147 14.08 11.80 -0.38
C GLY A 147 12.68 11.17 -0.51
N TYR A 148 12.51 10.20 -1.42
CA TYR A 148 11.24 9.48 -1.63
C TYR A 148 11.17 8.19 -0.81
N PRO A 149 9.97 7.70 -0.44
CA PRO A 149 9.82 6.47 0.33
C PRO A 149 9.93 5.27 -0.60
N SER A 150 10.89 4.38 -0.33
CA SER A 150 11.26 3.28 -1.22
C SER A 150 10.15 2.24 -1.36
N HIS A 151 10.01 1.66 -2.56
CA HIS A 151 9.09 0.56 -2.79
C HIS A 151 9.51 -0.71 -2.00
N PRO A 152 8.58 -1.43 -1.36
CA PRO A 152 8.91 -2.48 -0.38
C PRO A 152 9.47 -3.77 -0.98
N LEU A 153 9.15 -4.09 -2.24
CA LEU A 153 9.36 -5.40 -2.87
C LEU A 153 10.78 -5.97 -2.70
N TYR A 154 11.80 -5.14 -2.83
CA TYR A 154 13.21 -5.54 -2.81
C TYR A 154 13.93 -5.20 -1.51
N LEU A 155 13.21 -4.70 -0.49
CA LEU A 155 13.81 -4.37 0.80
C LEU A 155 13.93 -5.61 1.71
N PRO A 156 14.86 -5.62 2.68
CA PRO A 156 14.98 -6.71 3.66
C PRO A 156 13.70 -6.94 4.47
N LYS A 157 13.28 -8.19 4.62
CA LYS A 157 11.98 -8.57 5.25
C LYS A 157 11.83 -8.17 6.73
N ASN A 158 12.92 -7.85 7.42
CA ASN A 158 12.96 -7.59 8.86
C ASN A 158 13.10 -6.09 9.20
N LEU A 159 12.98 -5.19 8.22
CA LEU A 159 12.97 -3.75 8.49
C LEU A 159 11.83 -3.36 9.44
N LYS A 160 12.09 -2.34 10.25
CA LYS A 160 11.09 -1.66 11.07
C LYS A 160 10.76 -0.29 10.45
N PRO A 161 9.55 0.23 10.64
CA PRO A 161 9.17 1.55 10.12
C PRO A 161 10.04 2.66 10.73
N ILE A 162 10.44 3.63 9.91
CA ILE A 162 11.09 4.87 10.33
C ILE A 162 10.19 6.06 10.00
N HIS A 163 10.35 7.19 10.69
CA HIS A 163 9.58 8.40 10.38
C HIS A 163 9.84 8.87 8.94
N TYR A 164 8.77 9.33 8.28
CA TYR A 164 8.80 9.83 6.92
C TYR A 164 8.03 11.15 6.80
N LYS A 165 8.78 12.24 7.00
CA LYS A 165 8.38 13.65 6.84
C LYS A 165 7.18 14.10 7.67
#